data_AF-A0A955ZTX3-F1
#
_entry.id   AF-A0A955ZTX3-F1
#
_cell.length_a   1.000
_cell.length_b   1.000
_cell.length_c   1.000
_cell.angle_alpha   90.00
_cell.angle_beta   90.00
_cell.angle_gamma   90.00
#
_symmetry.space_group_name_H-M   'P 1'
#
loop_
_entity.id
_entity.type
_entity.pdbx_description
1 polymer ?
#
loop_
_entity_poly.entity_id
_entity_poly.type
_entity_poly.pdbx_seq_one_letter_code
_entity_poly.pdbx_strand_id
1 'polypeptide(L)'
;MGASLPGRASGQVNSFAEIARAEGVTGRNVAHVVPLAFLALDIVARILAGRQPVDHTAQKLIKQIDLPLEWAEQRALLGFG
;
A
#
# COMPACT_ATOMS: atom_id res chain seq x y z
N MET A 1 -20.36 -26.37 -13.05
CA MET A 1 -19.00 -26.34 -12.47
C MET A 1 -18.85 -25.04 -11.71
N GLY A 2 -19.01 -25.10 -10.39
CA GLY A 2 -18.95 -23.93 -9.51
C GLY A 2 -17.49 -23.54 -9.26
N ALA A 3 -17.15 -22.29 -9.56
CA ALA A 3 -15.91 -21.70 -9.08
C ALA A 3 -16.18 -21.11 -7.69
N SER A 4 -15.97 -21.92 -6.65
CA SER A 4 -15.73 -21.40 -5.31
C SER A 4 -14.39 -20.65 -5.36
N LEU A 5 -14.41 -19.34 -5.15
CA LEU A 5 -13.22 -18.60 -4.74
C LEU A 5 -13.24 -18.56 -3.21
N PRO A 6 -12.48 -19.42 -2.50
CA PRO A 6 -12.34 -19.30 -1.06
C PRO A 6 -11.60 -17.99 -0.74
N GLY A 7 -12.15 -17.24 0.21
CA GLY A 7 -11.50 -16.06 0.77
C GLY A 7 -10.10 -16.41 1.27
N ARG A 8 -9.09 -15.69 0.76
CA ARG A 8 -7.69 -15.91 1.10
C ARG A 8 -7.36 -15.19 2.40
N ALA A 9 -7.65 -15.83 3.53
CA ALA A 9 -7.20 -15.38 4.84
C ALA A 9 -5.73 -15.77 5.14
N SER A 10 -5.09 -16.56 4.28
CA SER A 10 -3.73 -17.11 4.51
C SER A 10 -2.57 -16.23 4.04
N GLY A 11 -2.83 -15.12 3.33
CA GLY A 11 -1.80 -14.19 2.86
C GLY A 11 -0.80 -14.76 1.83
N GLN A 12 -0.93 -16.03 1.44
CA GLN A 12 0.00 -16.70 0.54
C GLN A 12 -0.31 -16.30 -0.91
N VAL A 13 0.58 -15.59 -1.58
CA VAL A 13 0.54 -15.22 -3.01
C VAL A 13 1.97 -15.33 -3.56
N ASN A 14 2.13 -15.96 -4.72
CA ASN A 14 3.47 -16.32 -5.23
C ASN A 14 4.09 -15.23 -6.13
N SER A 15 3.30 -14.24 -6.57
CA SER A 15 3.80 -13.12 -7.38
C SER A 15 2.84 -11.93 -7.41
N PHE A 16 3.36 -10.75 -7.77
CA PHE A 16 2.52 -9.58 -8.07
C PHE A 16 1.58 -9.81 -9.25
N ALA A 17 1.94 -10.64 -10.22
CA ALA A 17 1.06 -11.00 -11.34
C ALA A 17 -0.16 -11.81 -10.86
N GLU A 18 0.02 -12.67 -9.85
CA GLU A 18 -1.07 -13.44 -9.27
C GLU A 18 -2.06 -12.55 -8.53
N ILE A 19 -1.55 -11.60 -7.73
CA ILE A 19 -2.36 -10.58 -7.05
C ILE A 19 -3.10 -9.74 -8.08
N ALA A 20 -2.39 -9.25 -9.10
CA ALA A 20 -2.96 -8.41 -10.14
C ALA A 20 -4.13 -9.08 -10.87
N ARG A 21 -3.97 -10.37 -11.23
CA ARG A 21 -5.04 -11.16 -11.83
C ARG A 21 -6.24 -11.34 -10.91
N ALA A 22 -6.01 -11.59 -9.62
CA ALA A 22 -7.07 -11.78 -8.64
C ALA A 22 -7.89 -10.50 -8.40
N GLU A 23 -7.19 -9.36 -8.36
CA GLU A 23 -7.79 -8.04 -8.06
C GLU A 23 -8.24 -7.27 -9.31
N GLY A 24 -8.04 -7.82 -10.52
CA GLY A 24 -8.40 -7.15 -11.78
C GLY A 24 -7.58 -5.89 -12.08
N VAL A 25 -6.35 -5.80 -11.55
CA VAL A 25 -5.43 -4.68 -11.75
C VAL A 25 -4.18 -5.11 -12.52
N THR A 26 -3.25 -4.18 -12.75
CA THR A 26 -1.96 -4.49 -13.38
C THR A 26 -0.92 -4.87 -12.33
N GLY A 27 0.06 -5.70 -12.69
CA GLY A 27 1.21 -6.00 -11.82
C GLY A 27 1.96 -4.75 -11.38
N ARG A 28 2.03 -3.72 -12.24
CA ARG A 28 2.59 -2.41 -11.89
C ARG A 28 1.77 -1.69 -10.82
N ASN A 29 0.44 -1.76 -10.88
CA ASN A 29 -0.41 -1.20 -9.84
C ASN A 29 -0.14 -1.89 -8.49
N VAL A 30 -0.07 -3.22 -8.46
CA VAL A 30 0.28 -3.98 -7.25
C VAL A 30 1.64 -3.56 -6.71
N ALA A 31 2.68 -3.51 -7.57
CA ALA A 31 4.03 -3.14 -7.16
C ALA A 31 4.11 -1.72 -6.54
N HIS A 32 3.27 -0.79 -7.00
CA HIS A 32 3.20 0.55 -6.44
C HIS A 32 2.41 0.62 -5.11
N VAL A 33 1.45 -0.27 -4.89
CA VAL A 33 0.59 -0.25 -3.69
C VAL A 33 1.22 -1.03 -2.53
N VAL A 34 1.94 -2.11 -2.82
CA VAL A 34 2.59 -2.98 -1.82
C VAL A 34 3.44 -2.21 -0.79
N PRO A 35 4.25 -1.19 -1.17
CA PRO A 35 5.02 -0.40 -0.22
C PRO A 35 4.16 0.24 0.89
N LEU A 36 2.90 0.60 0.61
CA LEU A 36 2.02 1.21 1.60
C LEU A 36 1.68 0.27 2.77
N ALA A 37 1.80 -1.05 2.58
CA ALA A 37 1.63 -2.03 3.66
C ALA A 37 2.70 -1.91 4.75
N PHE A 38 3.82 -1.21 4.48
CA PHE A 38 4.94 -1.02 5.39
C PHE A 38 4.97 0.38 6.02
N LEU A 39 3.93 1.20 5.83
CA LEU A 39 3.82 2.49 6.50
C LEU A 39 3.80 2.35 8.02
N ALA A 40 4.44 3.28 8.71
CA ALA A 40 4.36 3.42 10.15
C ALA A 40 2.88 3.55 10.59
N LEU A 41 2.51 2.84 11.65
CA LEU A 41 1.11 2.70 12.05
C LEU A 41 0.45 4.04 12.41
N ASP A 42 1.19 4.98 13.00
CA ASP A 42 0.73 6.33 13.30
C ASP A 42 0.43 7.15 12.04
N ILE A 43 1.21 6.94 10.97
CA ILE A 43 0.96 7.56 9.66
C ILE A 43 -0.34 7.03 9.06
N VAL A 44 -0.55 5.71 9.09
CA VAL A 44 -1.80 5.08 8.65
C VAL A 44 -2.99 5.64 9.43
N ALA A 45 -2.89 5.75 10.75
CA ALA A 45 -3.95 6.31 11.59
C ALA A 45 -4.26 7.78 11.25
N ARG A 46 -3.24 8.60 10.93
CA ARG A 46 -3.44 10.00 10.51
C ARG A 46 -4.11 10.09 9.14
N ILE A 47 -3.72 9.25 8.18
CA ILE A 47 -4.33 9.20 6.85
C ILE A 47 -5.81 8.79 6.96
N LEU A 48 -6.11 7.73 7.72
CA LEU A 48 -7.49 7.28 7.92
C LEU A 48 -8.36 8.32 8.63
N ALA A 49 -7.74 9.17 9.47
CA ALA A 49 -8.42 10.27 10.13
C ALA A 49 -8.52 11.56 9.29
N GLY A 50 -8.05 11.56 8.04
CA GLY A 50 -8.05 12.75 7.18
C GLY A 50 -7.06 13.85 7.62
N ARG A 51 -6.04 13.49 8.42
CA ARG A 51 -5.02 14.40 8.96
C ARG A 51 -3.68 14.33 8.23
N GLN A 52 -3.68 13.82 7.01
CA GLN A 52 -2.53 13.90 6.10
C GLN A 52 -2.41 15.32 5.52
N PRO A 53 -1.19 15.81 5.22
CA PRO A 53 -1.03 17.10 4.55
C PRO A 53 -1.69 17.08 3.15
N VAL A 54 -2.19 18.22 2.68
CA VAL A 54 -2.95 18.34 1.41
C VAL A 54 -2.18 17.83 0.19
N ASP A 55 -0.86 17.91 0.22
CA ASP A 55 0.00 17.44 -0.88
C ASP A 55 0.21 15.91 -0.89
N HIS A 56 -0.23 15.20 0.15
CA HIS A 56 -0.10 13.75 0.31
C HIS A 56 -1.31 13.02 -0.29
N THR A 57 -1.46 13.13 -1.61
CA THR A 57 -2.47 12.39 -2.36
C THR A 57 -2.13 10.89 -2.43
N ALA A 58 -3.14 10.03 -2.62
CA ALA A 58 -2.92 8.61 -2.85
C ALA A 58 -2.00 8.37 -4.06
N GLN A 59 -2.12 9.18 -5.11
CA GLN A 59 -1.23 9.10 -6.27
C GLN A 59 0.23 9.35 -5.89
N LYS A 60 0.50 10.36 -5.05
CA LYS A 60 1.86 10.70 -4.63
C LYS A 60 2.46 9.59 -3.76
N LEU A 61 1.69 9.12 -2.77
CA LEU A 61 2.07 8.02 -1.89
C LEU A 61 2.35 6.72 -2.65
N ILE A 62 1.55 6.41 -3.66
CA ILE A 62 1.63 5.15 -4.43
C ILE A 62 2.71 5.21 -5.52
N LYS A 63 2.86 6.34 -6.23
CA LYS A 63 3.61 6.39 -7.49
C LYS A 63 4.87 7.25 -7.47
N GLN A 64 5.02 8.14 -6.50
CA GLN A 64 6.03 9.21 -6.56
C GLN A 64 6.99 9.22 -5.37
N ILE A 65 6.72 8.41 -4.34
CA ILE A 65 7.54 8.34 -3.14
C ILE A 65 8.21 6.98 -3.10
N ASP A 66 9.53 6.99 -3.03
CA ASP A 66 10.31 5.82 -2.65
C ASP A 66 10.26 5.73 -1.12
N LEU A 67 9.50 4.78 -0.59
CA LEU A 67 9.19 4.71 0.84
C LEU A 67 10.32 3.97 1.57
N PRO A 68 11.07 4.62 2.48
CA PRO A 68 12.09 3.95 3.27
C PRO A 68 11.45 2.93 4.22
N LEU A 69 12.19 1.87 4.55
CA LEU A 69 11.72 0.85 5.49
C LEU A 69 11.71 1.35 6.95
N GLU A 70 12.64 2.24 7.29
CA GLU A 70 12.73 2.81 8.64
C GLU A 70 11.61 3.81 8.90
N TRP A 71 10.79 3.55 9.94
CA TRP A 71 9.65 4.39 10.27
C TRP A 71 10.01 5.83 10.64
N ALA A 72 11.19 6.04 11.24
CA ALA A 72 11.69 7.39 11.52
C ALA A 72 11.94 8.18 10.24
N GLU A 73 12.49 7.52 9.21
CA GLU A 73 12.73 8.12 7.89
C GLU A 73 11.41 8.36 7.15
N GLN A 74 10.44 7.44 7.26
CA GLN A 74 9.10 7.65 6.70
C GLN A 74 8.44 8.90 7.27
N ARG A 75 8.52 9.09 8.59
CA ARG A 75 7.98 10.27 9.27
C ARG A 75 8.61 11.56 8.78
N ALA A 76 9.95 11.59 8.69
CA ALA A 76 10.67 12.74 8.16
C ALA A 76 10.29 13.04 6.70
N LEU A 77 10.28 12.01 5.85
CA LEU A 77 9.97 12.13 4.42
C LEU A 77 8.54 12.63 4.15
N LEU A 78 7.58 12.15 4.93
CA LEU A 78 6.16 12.44 4.77
C LEU A 78 5.68 13.63 5.63
N GLY A 79 6.59 14.30 6.34
CA GLY A 79 6.26 15.44 7.20
C GLY A 79 5.38 15.07 8.40
N PHE A 80 5.46 13.82 8.85
CA PHE A 80 4.83 13.32 10.07
C PHE A 80 5.82 13.41 11.25
N GLY A 81 6.30 14.63 11.53
CA GLY A 81 7.03 14.99 12.75
C GLY A 81 6.13 15.62 13.80
#